data_AF-A0A951DIT5-F1
#
_entry.id   AF-A0A951DIT5-F1
#
_cell.length_a   1.000
_cell.length_b   1.000
_cell.length_c   1.000
_cell.angle_alpha   90.00
_cell.angle_beta   90.00
_cell.angle_gamma   90.00
#
_symmetry.space_group_name_H-M   'P 1'
#
loop_
_entity.id
_entity.type
_entity.pdbx_description
1 polymer ?
#
loop_
_entity_poly.entity_id
_entity_poly.type
_entity_poly.pdbx_seq_one_letter_code
_entity_poly.pdbx_strand_id
1 'polypeptide(L)'
;MTLVNSLCAEISVFQGIGESTGIVVERSAIRGKKGLCKSMRDLAIKSRVLGDGYYYIPIDLWPKAKEPVTVHKHDWTVISSIPRTTRIGKKRRAASE
;
A
#
# COMPACT_ATOMS: atom_id res chain seq x y z
N MET A 1 -22.21 -12.15 11.24
CA MET A 1 -22.24 -10.67 11.28
C MET A 1 -21.29 -10.13 10.22
N THR A 2 -21.82 -9.78 9.06
CA THR A 2 -21.06 -9.28 7.91
C THR A 2 -20.84 -7.77 8.10
N LEU A 3 -19.67 -7.38 8.61
CA LEU A 3 -19.22 -5.99 8.67
C LEU A 3 -18.95 -5.50 7.22
N VAL A 4 -19.99 -5.06 6.49
CA VAL A 4 -19.84 -4.65 5.07
C VAL A 4 -19.85 -3.14 4.86
N ASN A 5 -20.16 -2.33 5.88
CA ASN A 5 -20.12 -0.87 5.78
C ASN A 5 -18.88 -0.30 6.48
N SER A 6 -17.68 -0.70 6.03
CA SER A 6 -16.46 -0.02 6.43
C SER A 6 -16.17 1.12 5.46
N LEU A 7 -16.08 2.35 5.97
CA LEU A 7 -15.67 3.51 5.20
C LEU A 7 -14.14 3.54 5.08
N CYS A 8 -13.64 3.78 3.88
CA CYS A 8 -12.23 3.93 3.60
C CYS A 8 -11.93 5.36 3.16
N ALA A 9 -10.95 5.97 3.79
CA ALA A 9 -10.39 7.23 3.35
C ALA A 9 -9.47 6.99 2.13
N GLU A 10 -9.54 7.89 1.15
CA GLU A 10 -8.57 7.96 0.08
C GLU A 10 -7.36 8.79 0.53
N ILE A 11 -6.18 8.19 0.34
CA ILE A 11 -4.89 8.73 0.72
C ILE A 11 -4.08 8.91 -0.56
N SER A 12 -3.67 10.15 -0.84
CA SER A 12 -2.67 10.45 -1.84
C SER A 12 -1.30 10.19 -1.23
N VAL A 13 -0.49 9.32 -1.83
CA VAL A 13 0.90 9.11 -1.43
C VAL A 13 1.84 9.63 -2.51
N PHE A 14 2.72 10.54 -2.12
CA PHE A 14 3.74 11.11 -2.98
C PHE A 14 5.08 11.17 -2.23
N GLN A 15 6.14 10.61 -2.83
CA GLN A 15 7.48 10.56 -2.24
C GLN A 15 7.52 10.01 -0.79
N GLY A 16 6.63 9.06 -0.49
CA GLY A 16 6.53 8.45 0.85
C GLY A 16 5.80 9.28 1.91
N ILE A 17 5.20 10.40 1.52
CA ILE A 17 4.30 11.22 2.33
C ILE A 17 2.87 10.93 1.92
N GLY A 18 2.02 10.59 2.87
CA GLY A 18 0.61 10.30 2.68
C GLY A 18 -0.26 11.42 3.24
N GLU A 19 -1.20 11.90 2.42
CA GLU A 19 -2.18 12.91 2.79
C GLU A 19 -3.58 12.38 2.50
N SER A 20 -4.50 12.58 3.45
CA SER A 20 -5.91 12.27 3.19
C SER A 20 -6.49 13.30 2.23
N THR A 21 -7.11 12.85 1.14
CA THR A 21 -7.76 13.74 0.16
C THR A 21 -9.09 14.29 0.67
N GLY A 22 -9.57 13.82 1.83
CA GLY A 22 -10.91 14.10 2.35
C GLY A 22 -12.01 13.25 1.70
N ILE A 23 -11.69 12.48 0.65
CA ILE A 23 -12.64 11.57 0.01
C ILE A 23 -12.77 10.31 0.85
N VAL A 24 -14.02 9.94 1.14
CA VAL A 24 -14.36 8.71 1.83
C VAL A 24 -15.24 7.86 0.92
N VAL A 25 -14.85 6.61 0.74
CA VAL A 25 -15.51 5.64 -0.14
C VAL A 25 -15.90 4.40 0.63
N GLU A 26 -17.02 3.79 0.27
CA GLU A 26 -17.39 2.50 0.83
C GLU A 26 -16.41 1.40 0.38
N ARG A 27 -16.05 0.52 1.30
CA ARG A 27 -15.17 -0.62 1.01
C ARG A 27 -15.73 -1.54 -0.07
N SER A 28 -17.06 -1.64 -0.19
CA SER A 28 -17.78 -2.38 -1.24
C SER A 28 -17.37 -1.89 -2.64
N ALA A 29 -17.29 -0.56 -2.84
CA ALA A 29 -16.97 0.08 -4.11
C ALA A 29 -15.52 -0.10 -4.55
N ILE A 30 -14.61 -0.40 -3.61
CA ILE A 30 -13.16 -0.50 -3.86
C ILE A 30 -12.58 -1.89 -3.58
N ARG A 31 -13.43 -2.91 -3.38
CA ARG A 31 -13.04 -4.28 -2.97
C ARG A 31 -12.01 -4.95 -3.90
N GLY A 32 -11.90 -4.51 -5.15
CA GLY A 32 -10.92 -4.99 -6.14
C GLY A 32 -9.77 -4.02 -6.46
N LYS A 33 -9.75 -2.81 -5.89
CA LYS A 33 -8.69 -1.84 -6.20
C LYS A 33 -7.37 -2.28 -5.58
N LYS A 34 -6.30 -2.27 -6.38
CA LYS A 34 -4.93 -2.61 -5.96
C LYS A 34 -4.45 -1.77 -4.78
N GLY A 35 -4.90 -0.50 -4.72
CA GLY A 35 -4.61 0.45 -3.65
C GLY A 35 -5.38 0.25 -2.34
N LEU A 36 -6.30 -0.73 -2.25
CA LEU A 36 -7.00 -1.02 -1.00
C LEU A 36 -6.04 -1.65 0.02
N CYS A 37 -5.89 -1.00 1.16
CA CYS A 37 -4.98 -1.34 2.25
C CYS A 37 -5.79 -1.76 3.47
N LYS A 38 -5.34 -2.81 4.17
CA LYS A 38 -6.00 -3.29 5.40
C LYS A 38 -5.41 -2.68 6.67
N SER A 39 -4.26 -2.01 6.58
CA SER A 39 -3.55 -1.37 7.70
C SER A 39 -2.53 -0.34 7.19
N MET A 40 -1.99 0.48 8.09
CA MET A 40 -0.90 1.42 7.78
C MET A 40 0.36 0.73 7.25
N ARG A 41 0.65 -0.49 7.73
CA ARG A 41 1.76 -1.32 7.23
C ARG A 41 1.54 -1.76 5.78
N ASP A 42 0.32 -2.19 5.46
CA ASP A 42 -0.04 -2.58 4.09
C ASP A 42 0.05 -1.38 3.14
N LEU A 43 -0.39 -0.20 3.59
CA LEU A 43 -0.23 1.08 2.87
C LEU A 43 1.26 1.40 2.61
N ALA A 44 2.11 1.25 3.63
CA ALA A 44 3.54 1.53 3.50
C ALA A 44 4.25 0.54 2.55
N ILE A 45 3.90 -0.75 2.61
CA ILE A 45 4.44 -1.75 1.69
C ILE A 45 3.96 -1.48 0.26
N LYS A 46 2.65 -1.24 0.07
CA LYS A 46 2.07 -1.02 -1.25
C LYS A 46 2.57 0.25 -1.91
N SER A 47 2.60 1.37 -1.20
CA SER A 47 3.18 2.62 -1.72
C SER A 47 4.65 2.47 -2.12
N ARG A 48 5.42 1.64 -1.41
CA ARG A 48 6.82 1.37 -1.77
C ARG A 48 6.96 0.46 -3.00
N VAL A 49 6.06 -0.51 -3.17
CA VAL A 49 6.11 -1.48 -4.29
C VAL A 49 5.48 -0.92 -5.57
N LEU A 50 4.41 -0.14 -5.44
CA LEU A 50 3.62 0.39 -6.55
C LEU A 50 4.00 1.83 -6.92
N GLY A 51 4.68 2.53 -6.01
CA GLY A 51 5.05 3.92 -6.18
C GLY A 51 3.97 4.89 -5.73
N ASP A 52 4.12 6.14 -6.16
CA ASP A 52 3.21 7.22 -5.84
C ASP A 52 1.82 6.98 -6.46
N GLY A 53 0.78 7.44 -5.77
CA GLY A 53 -0.60 7.29 -6.23
C GLY A 53 -1.63 7.26 -5.10
N TYR A 54 -2.83 6.84 -5.45
CA TYR A 54 -3.97 6.81 -4.54
C TYR A 54 -4.16 5.44 -3.90
N TYR A 55 -4.30 5.47 -2.58
CA TYR A 55 -4.51 4.30 -1.74
C TYR A 55 -5.76 4.50 -0.90
N TYR A 56 -6.35 3.40 -0.46
CA TYR A 56 -7.57 3.42 0.33
C TYR A 56 -7.34 2.65 1.61
N ILE A 57 -7.57 3.27 2.75
CA ILE A 57 -7.42 2.63 4.06
C ILE A 57 -8.69 2.89 4.89
N PRO A 58 -9.17 1.93 5.70
CA PRO A 58 -10.24 2.19 6.66
C PRO A 58 -9.97 3.46 7.47
N ILE A 59 -10.97 4.34 7.57
CA ILE A 59 -10.81 5.67 8.18
C ILE A 59 -10.32 5.59 9.64
N ASP A 60 -10.74 4.54 10.37
CA ASP A 60 -10.34 4.30 11.76
C ASP A 60 -8.86 3.94 11.92
N LEU A 61 -8.21 3.50 10.82
CA LEU A 61 -6.80 3.13 10.80
C LEU A 61 -5.89 4.26 10.32
N TRP A 62 -6.47 5.28 9.67
CA TRP A 62 -5.72 6.48 9.31
C TRP A 62 -5.54 7.36 10.55
N PRO A 63 -4.32 7.85 10.86
CA PRO A 63 -4.13 8.77 11.97
C PRO A 63 -4.93 10.05 11.73
N LYS A 64 -5.69 10.49 12.74
CA LYS A 64 -6.50 11.72 12.69
C LYS A 64 -5.67 13.01 12.73
N ALA A 65 -4.37 12.91 12.41
CA ALA A 65 -3.50 14.07 12.31
C ALA A 65 -3.92 14.90 11.09
N LYS A 66 -3.98 16.22 11.27
CA LYS A 66 -4.20 17.17 10.17
C LYS A 66 -2.95 17.37 9.30
N GLU A 67 -1.83 16.77 9.70
CA GLU A 67 -0.53 16.95 9.06
C GLU A 67 -0.22 15.80 8.10
N PRO A 68 0.63 16.06 7.08
CA PRO A 68 1.10 15.03 6.18
C PRO A 68 1.78 13.92 6.95
N VAL A 69 1.38 12.68 6.67
CA VAL A 69 1.83 11.52 7.43
C VAL A 69 2.99 10.88 6.68
N THR A 70 4.16 10.75 7.30
CA THR A 70 5.27 10.01 6.70
C THR A 70 4.94 8.51 6.65
N VAL A 71 4.50 8.02 5.48
CA VAL A 71 4.05 6.63 5.28
C VAL A 71 5.22 5.65 5.33
N HIS A 72 6.41 6.05 4.87
CA HIS A 72 7.62 5.21 4.91
C HIS A 72 8.36 5.26 6.25
N LYS A 73 7.68 5.63 7.35
CA LYS A 73 8.31 5.63 8.67
C LYS A 73 8.72 4.21 9.07
N HIS A 74 9.90 4.10 9.70
CA HIS A 74 10.45 2.80 10.16
C HIS A 74 9.50 2.05 11.09
N ASP A 75 8.67 2.75 11.87
CA ASP A 75 7.68 2.16 12.79
C ASP A 75 6.65 1.26 12.07
N TRP A 76 6.32 1.55 10.81
CA TRP A 76 5.34 0.77 10.03
C TRP A 76 5.98 -0.17 9.02
N THR A 77 7.27 0.01 8.76
CA THR A 77 8.01 -0.65 7.69
C THR A 77 9.15 -1.52 8.20
N VAL A 78 9.11 -2.01 9.45
CA VAL A 78 9.95 -3.14 9.89
C VAL A 78 9.60 -4.36 9.03
N ILE A 79 10.20 -4.36 7.86
CA ILE A 79 10.33 -5.44 6.93
C ILE A 79 11.56 -6.14 7.46
N SER A 80 11.37 -7.19 8.26
CA SER A 80 12.40 -8.23 8.33
C SER A 80 12.63 -8.66 6.89
N SER A 81 13.73 -8.20 6.30
CA SER A 81 14.32 -8.65 5.03
C SER A 81 13.30 -9.18 4.01
N ILE A 82 12.82 -8.34 3.08
CA ILE A 82 12.33 -8.89 1.81
C ILE A 82 13.58 -9.48 1.16
N PRO A 83 13.68 -10.82 0.96
CA PRO A 83 14.73 -11.34 0.11
C PRO A 83 14.44 -10.75 -1.27
N ARG A 84 15.37 -9.93 -1.77
CA ARG A 84 15.40 -9.55 -3.18
C ARG A 84 15.38 -10.86 -3.95
N THR A 85 14.24 -11.22 -4.52
CA THR A 85 14.18 -12.25 -5.56
C THR A 85 14.94 -11.68 -6.75
N THR A 86 16.25 -11.91 -6.78
CA THR A 86 17.05 -11.79 -7.99
C THR A 86 16.43 -12.76 -8.98
N ARG A 87 15.75 -12.19 -9.99
CA ARG A 87 15.25 -12.93 -11.14
C ARG A 87 16.47 -13.50 -11.86
N ILE A 88 16.89 -14.72 -11.50
CA ILE A 88 17.97 -15.44 -12.18
C ILE A 88 17.47 -15.67 -13.61
N GLY A 89 18.04 -14.90 -14.54
CA GLY A 89 17.82 -15.08 -15.97
C GLY A 89 18.17 -16.52 -16.34
N LYS A 90 17.19 -17.24 -16.89
CA LYS A 90 17.35 -18.58 -17.42
C LYS A 90 18.33 -18.52 -18.59
N LYS A 91 19.61 -18.78 -18.33
CA LYS A 91 20.66 -18.94 -19.35
C LYS A 91 20.28 -20.17 -20.18
N ARG A 92 19.72 -19.96 -21.36
CA ARG A 92 19.59 -21.00 -22.39
C ARG A 92 21.01 -21.47 -22.71
N ARG A 93 21.34 -22.70 -22.35
CA ARG A 93 22.55 -23.38 -22.83
C ARG A 93 22.36 -23.63 -24.32
N ALA A 94 23.30 -23.13 -25.12
CA ALA A 94 23.55 -23.65 -26.45
C ALA A 94 23.93 -25.12 -26.31
N ALA A 95 23.25 -25.99 -27.04
CA ALA A 95 23.69 -27.34 -27.32
C ALA A 95 24.25 -27.33 -28.73
N SER A 96 25.57 -27.47 -28.80
CA SER A 96 26.31 -27.83 -30.00
C SER A 96 26.06 -29.30 -30.30
N GLU A 97 25.78 -29.63 -31.56
CA GLU A 97 26.34 -30.79 -32.24
C GLU A 97 26.49 -30.45 -33.73
#